data_AF-A0AA38WAK6-F1
#
_entry.id   AF-A0AA38WAK6-F1
#
_cell.length_a   1.000
_cell.length_b   1.000
_cell.length_c   1.000
_cell.angle_alpha   90.00
_cell.angle_beta   90.00
_cell.angle_gamma   90.00
#
_symmetry.space_group_name_H-M   'P 1'
#
loop_
_entity.id
_entity.type
_entity.pdbx_description
1 polymer ?
#
loop_
_entity_poly.entity_id
_entity_poly.type
_entity_poly.pdbx_seq_one_letter_code
_entity_poly.pdbx_strand_id
1 'polypeptide(L)'
;MFYVLFCITELLHLTNLEELDLSGNNLNVTPNIQGKGRFSNECIGLSRLKKLKSISLGDNNFNKSIISCLSALPSLNTLDLSSNHLRGSFPIQGMF
;
A
#
# COMPACT_ATOMS: atom_id res chain seq x y z
N MET A 1 -22.05 -5.20 1.77
CA MET A 1 -21.20 -4.00 1.93
C MET A 1 -20.32 -4.24 3.15
N PHE A 2 -19.24 -5.00 2.97
CA PHE A 2 -18.30 -5.28 4.05
C PHE A 2 -16.99 -4.60 3.68
N TYR A 3 -16.62 -3.59 4.47
CA TYR A 3 -15.34 -2.91 4.35
C TYR A 3 -14.28 -3.84 4.95
N VAL A 4 -13.41 -4.43 4.12
CA VAL A 4 -12.21 -5.07 4.65
C VAL A 4 -11.25 -3.94 5.00
N LEU A 5 -11.12 -3.67 6.29
CA LEU A 5 -10.13 -2.74 6.80
C LEU A 5 -8.74 -3.35 6.54
N PHE A 6 -8.03 -2.85 5.54
CA PHE A 6 -6.64 -3.25 5.33
C PHE A 6 -5.77 -2.65 6.43
N CYS A 7 -5.56 -3.40 7.51
CA CYS A 7 -4.74 -2.91 8.61
C CYS A 7 -3.26 -3.27 8.36
N ILE A 8 -2.43 -2.26 8.16
CA ILE A 8 -0.97 -2.41 7.96
C ILE A 8 -0.33 -3.19 9.11
N THR A 9 -0.90 -3.13 10.33
CA THR A 9 -0.35 -3.77 11.52
C THR A 9 -0.28 -5.29 11.43
N GLU A 10 -1.21 -5.93 10.72
CA GLU A 10 -1.26 -7.40 10.61
C GLU A 10 -0.13 -7.94 9.75
N LEU A 11 0.24 -7.21 8.69
CA LEU A 11 1.32 -7.59 7.79
C LEU A 11 2.70 -7.46 8.43
N LEU A 12 2.86 -6.65 9.48
CA LEU A 12 4.17 -6.38 10.07
C LEU A 12 4.88 -7.62 10.65
N HIS A 13 4.13 -8.69 10.90
CA HIS A 13 4.68 -9.97 11.37
C HIS A 13 5.16 -10.88 10.24
N LEU A 14 4.76 -10.61 8.99
CA LEU A 14 5.10 -11.41 7.81
C LEU A 14 6.46 -11.00 7.22
N THR A 15 7.48 -10.91 8.07
CA THR A 15 8.80 -10.36 7.69
C THR A 15 9.57 -11.20 6.67
N ASN A 16 9.14 -12.45 6.43
CA ASN A 16 9.72 -13.33 5.42
C ASN A 16 9.00 -13.29 4.07
N LEU A 17 7.91 -12.52 3.94
CA LEU A 17 7.11 -12.46 2.74
C LEU A 17 7.90 -11.82 1.59
N GLU A 18 7.92 -12.48 0.43
CA GLU A 18 8.56 -11.98 -0.79
C GLU A 18 7.56 -11.47 -1.83
N GLU A 19 6.36 -12.03 -1.83
CA GLU A 19 5.28 -11.69 -2.74
C GLU A 19 3.96 -11.58 -1.97
N LEU A 20 3.16 -10.57 -2.29
CA LEU A 20 1.85 -10.33 -1.69
C LEU A 20 0.86 -9.99 -2.79
N ASP A 21 -0.17 -10.82 -2.93
CA ASP A 21 -1.29 -10.55 -3.83
C ASP A 21 -2.54 -10.20 -3.03
N LEU A 22 -3.06 -9.00 -3.26
CA LEU A 22 -4.30 -8.48 -2.69
C LEU A 22 -5.22 -7.95 -3.80
N SER A 23 -4.97 -8.34 -5.04
CA SER A 23 -5.76 -7.90 -6.19
C SER A 23 -7.19 -8.41 -6.13
N GLY A 24 -8.12 -7.71 -6.79
CA GLY A 24 -9.53 -8.10 -6.84
C GLY A 24 -10.24 -8.01 -5.50
N ASN A 25 -9.88 -7.02 -4.68
CA ASN A 25 -10.53 -6.76 -3.39
C ASN A 25 -11.20 -5.37 -3.40
N ASN A 26 -11.94 -5.05 -2.34
CA ASN A 26 -12.55 -3.73 -2.14
C ASN A 26 -11.71 -2.84 -1.21
N LEU A 27 -10.38 -2.98 -1.24
CA LEU A 27 -9.49 -2.23 -0.34
C LEU A 27 -9.38 -0.77 -0.78
N ASN A 28 -9.23 0.13 0.18
CA ASN A 28 -8.95 1.54 -0.08
C ASN A 28 -7.97 2.08 0.97
N VAL A 29 -7.45 3.28 0.73
CA VAL A 29 -6.78 4.06 1.77
C VAL A 29 -7.82 5.02 2.34
N THR A 30 -8.59 4.62 3.37
CA THR A 30 -9.40 5.60 4.10
C THR A 30 -8.53 6.36 5.07
N PRO A 31 -8.33 7.69 4.92
CA PRO A 31 -7.86 8.48 6.03
C PRO A 31 -8.84 8.30 7.18
N ASN A 32 -8.45 7.59 8.24
CA ASN A 32 -9.15 7.69 9.51
C ASN A 32 -9.28 9.19 9.80
N ILE A 33 -10.50 9.70 9.88
CA ILE A 33 -10.83 11.14 9.92
C ILE A 33 -10.46 11.74 11.31
N GLN A 34 -9.38 11.23 11.90
CA GLN A 34 -8.81 11.63 13.17
C GLN A 34 -7.31 11.89 12.96
N GLY A 35 -7.00 13.03 12.35
CA GLY A 35 -5.67 13.62 12.36
C GLY A 35 -4.88 13.49 11.06
N LYS A 36 -4.64 14.65 10.42
CA LYS A 36 -3.79 14.88 9.24
C LYS A 36 -2.30 14.45 9.38
N GLY A 37 -1.93 13.70 10.42
CA GLY A 37 -0.57 13.23 10.66
C GLY A 37 -0.45 11.73 10.93
N ARG A 38 -1.56 10.98 10.84
CA ARG A 38 -1.61 9.56 11.26
C ARG A 38 -1.41 8.53 10.12
N PHE A 39 -1.36 8.99 8.87
CA PHE A 39 -1.17 8.10 7.70
C PHE A 39 0.30 7.79 7.42
N SER A 40 1.19 8.76 7.63
CA SER A 40 2.62 8.58 7.35
C SER A 40 3.31 7.66 8.36
N ASN A 41 2.91 7.70 9.61
CA ASN A 41 3.43 6.86 10.69
C ASN A 41 2.88 5.43 10.69
N GLU A 42 1.67 5.17 10.17
CA GLU A 42 1.19 3.78 10.03
C GLU A 42 1.95 3.06 8.90
N CYS A 43 2.22 3.77 7.81
CA CYS A 43 2.93 3.18 6.69
C CYS A 43 4.43 2.97 6.93
N ILE A 44 5.03 3.66 7.91
CA ILE A 44 6.43 3.43 8.31
C ILE A 44 6.65 1.99 8.77
N GLY A 45 5.61 1.30 9.26
CA GLY A 45 5.69 -0.10 9.67
C GLY A 45 6.07 -1.03 8.52
N LEU A 46 5.68 -0.70 7.27
CA LEU A 46 5.98 -1.51 6.09
C LEU A 46 7.49 -1.63 5.82
N SER A 47 8.32 -0.73 6.37
CA SER A 47 9.79 -0.85 6.33
C SER A 47 10.34 -2.14 6.97
N ARG A 48 9.52 -2.82 7.79
CA ARG A 48 9.86 -4.12 8.38
C ARG A 48 9.82 -5.27 7.36
N LEU A 49 9.10 -5.11 6.24
CA LEU A 49 8.94 -6.12 5.20
C LEU A 49 10.13 -6.10 4.23
N LYS A 50 11.32 -6.34 4.78
CA LYS A 50 12.61 -6.23 4.07
C LYS A 50 12.80 -7.24 2.93
N LYS A 51 11.96 -8.27 2.84
CA LYS A 51 12.03 -9.29 1.80
C LYS A 51 10.96 -9.11 0.73
N LEU A 52 9.98 -8.24 0.94
CA LEU A 52 8.84 -8.08 0.04
C LEU A 52 9.29 -7.36 -1.23
N LYS A 53 9.23 -8.08 -2.35
CA LYS A 53 9.72 -7.67 -3.67
C LYS A 53 8.59 -7.39 -4.64
N SER A 54 7.49 -8.13 -4.51
CA SER A 54 6.33 -8.03 -5.41
C SER A 54 5.06 -7.78 -4.63
N ILE A 55 4.28 -6.79 -5.06
CA ILE A 55 2.93 -6.55 -4.55
C ILE A 55 1.96 -6.36 -5.71
N SER A 56 0.86 -7.11 -5.68
CA SER A 56 -0.29 -6.88 -6.55
C SER A 56 -1.44 -6.26 -5.76
N LEU A 57 -1.82 -5.04 -6.13
CA LEU A 57 -2.95 -4.28 -5.57
C LEU A 57 -3.99 -3.96 -6.66
N GLY A 58 -3.91 -4.63 -7.81
CA GLY A 58 -4.81 -4.40 -8.94
C GLY A 58 -6.29 -4.57 -8.56
N ASP A 59 -7.19 -3.91 -9.28
CA ASP A 59 -8.64 -4.04 -9.10
C ASP A 59 -9.08 -3.83 -7.64
N ASN A 60 -8.81 -2.62 -7.14
CA ASN A 60 -9.15 -2.15 -5.79
C ASN A 60 -9.58 -0.66 -5.85
N ASN A 61 -9.86 -0.07 -4.70
CA ASN A 61 -10.32 1.32 -4.57
C ASN A 61 -9.22 2.27 -4.04
N PHE A 62 -7.94 1.98 -4.30
CA PHE A 62 -6.83 2.83 -3.85
C PHE A 62 -6.76 4.15 -4.62
N ASN A 63 -6.38 5.22 -3.90
CA ASN A 63 -6.05 6.52 -4.47
C ASN A 63 -4.55 6.81 -4.26
N LYS A 64 -4.05 7.97 -4.72
CA LYS A 64 -2.62 8.33 -4.68
C LYS A 64 -1.97 8.29 -3.30
N SER A 65 -2.73 8.34 -2.21
CA SER A 65 -2.19 8.24 -0.85
C SER A 65 -1.56 6.87 -0.56
N ILE A 66 -1.82 5.83 -1.36
CA ILE A 66 -1.12 4.55 -1.22
C ILE A 66 0.37 4.66 -1.53
N ILE A 67 0.78 5.61 -2.36
CA ILE A 67 2.18 5.77 -2.82
C ILE A 67 3.11 6.04 -1.63
N SER A 68 2.70 6.88 -0.68
CA SER A 68 3.49 7.16 0.53
C SER A 68 3.70 5.93 1.42
N CYS A 69 2.87 4.91 1.25
CA CYS A 69 3.00 3.67 2.00
C CYS A 69 3.89 2.66 1.28
N LEU A 70 3.73 2.56 -0.03
CA LEU A 70 4.57 1.72 -0.87
C LEU A 70 6.03 2.21 -0.87
N SER A 71 6.25 3.51 -0.72
CA SER A 71 7.60 4.08 -0.59
C SER A 71 8.37 3.65 0.67
N ALA A 72 7.67 3.12 1.67
CA ALA A 72 8.29 2.62 2.88
C ALA A 72 8.83 1.18 2.72
N LEU A 73 8.56 0.50 1.60
CA LEU A 73 9.01 -0.86 1.33
C LEU A 73 10.40 -0.84 0.67
N PRO A 74 11.46 -1.26 1.36
CA PRO A 74 12.84 -1.02 0.91
C PRO A 74 13.30 -1.95 -0.23
N SER A 75 12.54 -2.99 -0.55
CA SER A 75 12.94 -4.02 -1.52
C SER A 75 11.90 -4.25 -2.61
N LEU A 76 10.84 -3.46 -2.62
CA LEU A 76 9.77 -3.54 -3.61
C LEU A 76 10.32 -3.17 -4.98
N ASN A 77 10.18 -4.06 -5.96
CA ASN A 77 10.60 -3.84 -7.34
C ASN A 77 9.50 -4.15 -8.37
N THR A 78 8.48 -4.90 -7.95
CA THR A 78 7.33 -5.25 -8.77
C THR A 78 6.06 -4.75 -8.09
N LEU A 79 5.27 -3.96 -8.81
CA LEU A 79 4.06 -3.34 -8.28
C LEU A 79 2.97 -3.31 -9.35
N ASP A 80 1.84 -3.95 -9.07
CA ASP A 80 0.61 -3.77 -9.83
C ASP A 80 -0.38 -2.87 -9.08
N LEU A 81 -0.82 -1.81 -9.75
CA LEU A 81 -1.81 -0.84 -9.28
C LEU A 81 -2.93 -0.65 -10.32
N SER A 82 -3.05 -1.57 -11.28
CA SER A 82 -4.07 -1.54 -12.33
C SER A 82 -5.48 -1.45 -11.75
N SER A 83 -6.43 -0.90 -12.52
CA SER A 83 -7.84 -0.83 -12.12
C SER A 83 -8.09 -0.22 -10.72
N ASN A 84 -7.33 0.82 -10.35
CA ASN A 84 -7.54 1.61 -9.12
C ASN A 84 -7.95 3.07 -9.42
N HIS A 85 -8.28 3.85 -8.40
CA HIS A 85 -8.72 5.26 -8.52
C HIS A 85 -7.56 6.27 -8.51
N LEU A 86 -6.50 6.02 -9.29
CA LEU A 86 -5.25 6.80 -9.29
C LEU A 86 -5.28 8.06 -10.20
N ARG A 87 -6.45 8.67 -10.43
CA ARG A 87 -6.64 9.76 -11.40
C ARG A 87 -5.74 10.99 -11.13
N GLY A 88 -5.22 11.61 -12.20
CA GLY A 88 -4.35 12.81 -12.20
C GLY A 88 -2.85 12.50 -12.36
N SER A 89 -1.99 13.51 -12.45
CA SER A 89 -0.54 13.32 -12.66
C SER A 89 0.11 12.48 -11.54
N PHE A 90 0.80 11.41 -11.92
CA PHE A 90 1.67 10.66 -11.02
C PHE A 90 2.96 11.45 -10.80
N PRO A 91 3.45 11.60 -9.56
CA PRO A 91 4.81 12.05 -9.33
C PRO A 91 5.74 10.83 -9.53
N ILE A 92 6.01 10.44 -10.78
CA ILE A 92 6.89 9.29 -11.08
C ILE A 92 8.38 9.69 -11.06
N GLN A 93 8.73 10.77 -10.35
CA GLN A 93 10.11 11.24 -10.38
C GLN A 93 10.94 10.47 -9.35
N GLY A 94 11.53 9.35 -9.82
CA GLY A 94 12.67 8.70 -9.15
C GLY A 94 12.36 7.69 -8.05
N MET A 95 11.20 7.03 -8.08
CA MET A 95 10.85 6.00 -7.09
C MET A 95 10.53 4.68 -7.77
N PHE A 96 11.56 3.93 -8.16
CA PHE A 96 11.67 2.47 -8.14
C PHE A 96 13.16 2.12 -8.15
#